data_AF-A0A539EIM2-F1
#
_entry.id   AF-A0A539EIM2-F1
#
_cell.length_a   1.000
_cell.length_b   1.000
_cell.length_c   1.000
_cell.angle_alpha   90.00
_cell.angle_beta   90.00
_cell.angle_gamma   90.00
#
_symmetry.space_group_name_H-M   'P 1'
#
loop_
_entity.id
_entity.type
_entity.pdbx_description
1 polymer ?
#
loop_
_entity_poly.entity_id
_entity_poly.type
_entity_poly.pdbx_seq_one_letter_code
_entity_poly.pdbx_strand_id
1 'polypeptide(L)'
;MGFRKSPEFLALWLKDPSAWQPNTLMPNVHLNDEARGQLAAYLGTLKGEAYRGPGGAPWEKAEPAKRGSEIYRRVGCVTCHGEGGKGGYANNNAVGGKVPAVEKAREGFSRAELVKRISDGVAHPGKADPAGPEPMLKMPAWKDALTPGEIEAVADYVLSLAPPSKEDW
;
A
#
# COMPACT_ATOMS: atom_id res chain seq x y z
N MET A 1 0.90 9.92 8.31
CA MET A 1 1.94 9.62 7.30
C MET A 1 2.52 8.24 7.59
N GLY A 2 2.65 7.35 6.61
CA GLY A 2 3.19 5.99 6.83
C GLY A 2 4.72 5.93 6.72
N PHE A 3 5.36 4.92 7.33
CA PHE A 3 6.82 4.73 7.37
C PHE A 3 7.49 4.83 5.99
N ARG A 4 6.85 4.29 4.93
CA ARG A 4 7.39 4.33 3.56
C ARG A 4 7.46 5.72 2.92
N LYS A 5 6.94 6.75 3.58
CA LYS A 5 7.07 8.16 3.17
C LYS A 5 8.05 8.95 4.04
N SER A 6 8.68 8.32 5.03
CA SER A 6 9.62 9.02 5.90
C SER A 6 10.94 9.29 5.16
N PRO A 7 11.62 10.43 5.40
CA PRO A 7 12.93 10.70 4.80
C PRO A 7 13.94 9.59 5.07
N GLU A 8 13.90 8.96 6.24
CA GLU A 8 14.81 7.88 6.62
C GLU A 8 14.58 6.65 5.73
N PHE A 9 13.33 6.23 5.55
CA PHE A 9 13.02 5.12 4.65
C PHE A 9 13.37 5.46 3.20
N LEU A 10 13.04 6.69 2.74
CA LEU A 10 13.32 7.12 1.37
C LEU A 10 14.83 7.12 1.08
N ALA A 11 15.66 7.53 2.05
CA ALA A 11 17.11 7.45 1.92
C ALA A 11 17.61 5.99 1.84
N LEU A 12 17.02 5.06 2.62
CA LEU A 12 17.36 3.64 2.55
C LEU A 12 16.91 3.01 1.22
N TRP A 13 15.72 3.35 0.75
CA TRP A 13 15.16 2.90 -0.52
C TRP A 13 16.02 3.37 -1.70
N LEU A 14 16.40 4.66 -1.73
CA LEU A 14 17.22 5.23 -2.79
C LEU A 14 18.65 4.68 -2.82
N LYS A 15 19.14 4.10 -1.72
CA LYS A 15 20.49 3.52 -1.63
C LYS A 15 20.57 2.14 -2.30
N ASP A 16 19.60 1.27 -2.05
CA ASP A 16 19.53 -0.07 -2.63
C ASP A 16 18.06 -0.56 -2.70
N PRO A 17 17.33 -0.19 -3.77
CA PRO A 17 15.94 -0.59 -3.93
C PRO A 17 15.75 -2.12 -3.94
N SER A 18 16.69 -2.85 -4.55
CA SER A 18 16.63 -4.31 -4.70
C SER A 18 16.82 -5.08 -3.39
N ALA A 19 17.58 -4.52 -2.43
CA ALA A 19 17.68 -5.09 -1.10
C ALA A 19 16.34 -5.08 -0.35
N TRP A 20 15.43 -4.16 -0.69
CA TRP A 20 14.10 -4.04 -0.08
C TRP A 20 12.99 -4.73 -0.88
N GLN A 21 13.04 -4.66 -2.21
CA GLN A 21 12.09 -5.30 -3.11
C GLN A 21 12.85 -6.01 -4.24
N PRO A 22 13.02 -7.34 -4.14
CA PRO A 22 13.55 -8.14 -5.23
C PRO A 22 12.70 -7.92 -6.50
N ASN A 23 13.37 -7.70 -7.64
CA ASN A 23 12.75 -7.39 -8.94
C ASN A 23 12.00 -6.05 -9.03
N THR A 24 12.34 -5.07 -8.18
CA THR A 24 11.83 -3.71 -8.35
C THR A 24 12.28 -3.10 -9.68
N LEU A 25 11.40 -2.30 -10.31
CA LEU A 25 11.73 -1.52 -11.50
C LEU A 25 12.56 -0.29 -11.18
N MET A 26 12.64 0.11 -9.91
CA MET A 26 13.44 1.26 -9.48
C MET A 26 14.93 0.91 -9.60
N PRO A 27 15.71 1.58 -10.47
CA PRO A 27 17.13 1.30 -10.60
C PRO A 27 17.90 1.81 -9.37
N ASN A 28 19.03 1.19 -9.08
CA ASN A 28 20.02 1.83 -8.22
C ASN A 28 20.67 2.97 -9.01
N VAL A 29 20.32 4.21 -8.65
CA VAL A 29 20.82 5.42 -9.32
C VAL A 29 22.17 5.89 -8.75
N HIS A 30 22.74 5.15 -7.80
CA HIS A 30 24.08 5.39 -7.24
C HIS A 30 24.33 6.82 -6.75
N LEU A 31 23.34 7.40 -6.04
CA LEU A 31 23.46 8.72 -5.44
C LEU A 31 24.51 8.73 -4.31
N ASN A 32 25.30 9.79 -4.24
CA ASN A 32 26.12 10.06 -3.06
C ASN A 32 25.25 10.39 -1.83
N ASP A 33 25.84 10.36 -0.64
CA ASP A 33 25.10 10.50 0.62
C ASP A 33 24.38 11.85 0.76
N GLU A 34 24.99 12.93 0.29
CA GLU A 34 24.41 14.27 0.33
C GLU A 34 23.18 14.39 -0.57
N ALA A 35 23.32 14.05 -1.86
CA ALA A 35 22.24 14.11 -2.84
C ALA A 35 21.08 13.18 -2.44
N ARG A 36 21.40 11.99 -1.91
CA ARG A 36 20.39 11.06 -1.40
C ARG A 36 19.61 11.64 -0.23
N GLY A 37 20.29 12.30 0.72
CA GLY A 37 19.66 12.97 1.85
C GLY A 37 18.74 14.11 1.43
N GLN A 38 19.21 14.98 0.53
CA GLN A 38 18.42 16.09 -0.01
C GLN A 38 17.18 15.61 -0.77
N LEU A 39 17.35 14.60 -1.64
CA LEU A 39 16.24 14.04 -2.39
C LEU A 39 15.22 13.36 -1.47
N ALA A 40 15.67 12.60 -0.47
CA ALA A 40 14.80 11.97 0.51
C ALA A 40 14.01 12.99 1.35
N ALA A 41 14.67 14.08 1.76
CA ALA A 41 14.01 15.18 2.47
C ALA A 41 12.93 15.83 1.60
N TYR A 42 13.26 16.18 0.35
CA TYR A 42 12.31 16.76 -0.60
C TYR A 42 11.12 15.83 -0.84
N LEU A 43 11.36 14.56 -1.16
CA LEU A 43 10.32 13.56 -1.39
C LEU A 43 9.44 13.35 -0.14
N GLY A 44 10.00 13.43 1.07
CA GLY A 44 9.25 13.34 2.32
C GLY A 44 8.26 14.50 2.54
N THR A 45 8.49 15.66 1.90
CA THR A 45 7.53 16.78 1.92
C THR A 45 6.31 16.53 1.01
N LEU A 46 6.42 15.62 0.04
CA LEU A 46 5.36 15.35 -0.91
C LEU A 46 4.24 14.54 -0.24
N LYS A 47 3.04 15.14 -0.16
CA LYS A 47 1.86 14.47 0.41
C LYS A 47 1.30 13.37 -0.50
N GLY A 48 1.67 13.41 -1.78
CA GLY A 48 1.19 12.48 -2.80
C GLY A 48 -0.23 12.80 -3.27
N GLU A 49 -0.73 14.01 -3.03
CA GLU A 49 -2.07 14.47 -3.42
C GLU A 49 -2.10 15.04 -4.85
N ALA A 50 -0.98 14.98 -5.58
CA ALA A 50 -0.86 15.52 -6.94
C ALA A 50 -1.89 14.91 -7.92
N TYR A 51 -2.42 13.72 -7.61
CA TYR A 51 -3.52 13.13 -8.38
C TYR A 51 -4.83 13.90 -8.23
N ARG A 52 -5.04 14.75 -7.22
CA ARG A 52 -6.25 15.58 -7.06
C ARG A 52 -6.13 16.98 -7.66
N GLY A 53 -5.31 17.15 -8.69
CA GLY A 53 -5.13 18.43 -9.38
C GLY A 53 -6.38 18.90 -10.14
N PRO A 54 -6.29 20.05 -10.84
CA PRO A 54 -7.41 20.67 -11.58
C PRO A 54 -8.08 19.76 -12.65
N GLY A 55 -7.44 18.66 -13.02
CA GLY A 55 -7.96 17.66 -13.97
C GLY A 55 -8.73 16.50 -13.33
N GLY A 56 -8.96 16.53 -12.01
CA GLY A 56 -9.55 15.44 -11.25
C GLY A 56 -8.59 14.26 -11.07
N ALA A 57 -9.04 13.25 -10.32
CA ALA A 57 -8.23 12.06 -10.13
C ALA A 57 -8.15 11.21 -11.40
N PRO A 58 -6.99 10.59 -11.73
CA PRO A 58 -6.82 9.82 -12.97
C PRO A 58 -7.88 8.71 -13.17
N TRP A 59 -8.36 8.13 -12.07
CA TRP A 59 -9.37 7.06 -12.07
C TRP A 59 -10.81 7.55 -12.23
N GLU A 60 -11.08 8.86 -12.21
CA GLU A 60 -12.42 9.37 -12.54
C GLU A 60 -12.78 9.14 -14.01
N LYS A 61 -11.76 9.03 -14.87
CA LYS A 61 -11.89 8.71 -16.30
C LYS A 61 -11.77 7.21 -16.58
N ALA A 62 -11.50 6.40 -15.57
CA ALA A 62 -11.40 4.95 -15.74
C ALA A 62 -12.81 4.36 -15.87
N GLU A 63 -12.91 3.29 -16.67
CA GLU A 63 -14.10 2.45 -16.69
C GLU A 63 -14.48 2.04 -15.26
N PRO A 64 -15.77 2.04 -14.89
CA PRO A 64 -16.20 1.72 -13.52
C PRO A 64 -15.59 0.42 -12.99
N ALA A 65 -15.51 -0.61 -13.83
CA ALA A 65 -14.92 -1.91 -13.50
C ALA A 65 -13.40 -1.88 -13.23
N LYS A 66 -12.69 -0.85 -13.70
CA LYS A 66 -11.23 -0.68 -13.52
C LYS A 66 -10.88 0.40 -12.49
N ARG A 67 -11.85 1.20 -12.05
CA ARG A 67 -11.62 2.32 -11.12
C ARG A 67 -10.91 1.86 -9.85
N GLY A 68 -11.35 0.76 -9.24
CA GLY A 68 -10.76 0.21 -8.03
C GLY A 68 -9.31 -0.23 -8.18
N SER A 69 -8.96 -0.87 -9.30
CA SER A 69 -7.59 -1.33 -9.58
C SER A 69 -6.63 -0.17 -9.86
N GLU A 70 -7.10 0.86 -10.56
CA GLU A 70 -6.33 2.09 -10.77
C GLU A 70 -6.04 2.82 -9.45
N ILE A 71 -7.03 2.94 -8.57
CA ILE A 71 -6.83 3.52 -7.23
C ILE A 71 -5.84 2.67 -6.45
N TYR A 72 -6.04 1.35 -6.39
CA TYR A 72 -5.15 0.42 -5.69
C TYR A 72 -3.67 0.56 -6.10
N ARG A 73 -3.42 0.72 -7.40
CA ARG A 73 -2.06 0.88 -7.95
C ARG A 73 -1.50 2.27 -7.72
N ARG A 74 -2.26 3.33 -8.03
CA ARG A 74 -1.76 4.72 -8.04
C ARG A 74 -1.65 5.33 -6.65
N VAL A 75 -2.52 4.91 -5.73
CA VAL A 75 -2.52 5.40 -4.35
C VAL A 75 -1.48 4.67 -3.49
N GLY A 76 -1.04 3.48 -3.92
CA GLY A 76 0.09 2.76 -3.34
C GLY A 76 -0.26 1.55 -2.49
N CYS A 77 -1.50 1.05 -2.56
CA CYS A 77 -1.88 -0.22 -1.90
C CYS A 77 -0.96 -1.36 -2.35
N VAL A 78 -0.64 -1.39 -3.65
CA VAL A 78 0.29 -2.33 -4.30
C VAL A 78 1.68 -2.37 -3.67
N THR A 79 2.15 -1.26 -3.08
CA THR A 79 3.49 -1.18 -2.46
C THR A 79 3.62 -2.07 -1.23
N CYS A 80 2.50 -2.39 -0.55
CA CYS A 80 2.50 -3.28 0.61
C CYS A 80 1.76 -4.59 0.34
N HIS A 81 0.67 -4.56 -0.43
CA HIS A 81 -0.14 -5.73 -0.71
C HIS A 81 0.17 -6.39 -2.06
N GLY A 82 1.14 -5.88 -2.82
CA GLY A 82 1.61 -6.49 -4.07
C GLY A 82 0.63 -6.35 -5.23
N GLU A 83 1.12 -6.64 -6.44
CA GLU A 83 0.29 -6.67 -7.64
C GLU A 83 -0.72 -7.82 -7.51
N GLY A 84 -1.99 -7.56 -7.81
CA GLY A 84 -3.08 -8.54 -7.63
C GLY A 84 -3.29 -8.99 -6.19
N GLY A 85 -2.80 -8.24 -5.19
CA GLY A 85 -3.03 -8.54 -3.78
C GLY A 85 -2.21 -9.70 -3.20
N LYS A 86 -1.14 -10.14 -3.86
CA LYS A 86 -0.33 -11.30 -3.44
C LYS A 86 0.47 -11.09 -2.14
N GLY A 87 0.60 -9.86 -1.68
CA GLY A 87 1.27 -9.49 -0.43
C GLY A 87 2.75 -9.90 -0.38
N GLY A 88 3.21 -10.28 0.81
CA GLY A 88 4.49 -10.97 1.00
C GLY A 88 5.69 -10.08 1.31
N TYR A 89 5.53 -8.77 1.37
CA TYR A 89 6.59 -7.85 1.79
C TYR A 89 6.94 -8.06 3.26
N ALA A 90 8.23 -8.06 3.59
CA ALA A 90 8.68 -8.21 4.96
C ALA A 90 8.17 -7.07 5.86
N ASN A 91 7.77 -7.42 7.08
CA ASN A 91 7.45 -6.49 8.16
C ASN A 91 8.15 -7.00 9.42
N ASN A 92 9.21 -6.32 9.85
CA ASN A 92 10.05 -6.75 10.95
C ASN A 92 9.20 -7.02 12.19
N ASN A 93 9.50 -8.11 12.90
CA ASN A 93 8.83 -8.48 14.14
C ASN A 93 7.29 -8.51 14.11
N ALA A 94 6.63 -8.40 12.95
CA ALA A 94 5.19 -8.61 12.87
C ALA A 94 4.89 -10.10 13.08
N VAL A 95 3.77 -10.44 13.72
CA VAL A 95 3.25 -11.82 13.66
C VAL A 95 3.10 -12.24 12.19
N GLY A 96 3.74 -13.34 11.80
CA GLY A 96 3.84 -13.80 10.40
C GLY A 96 4.95 -13.14 9.57
N GLY A 97 5.65 -12.13 10.11
CA GLY A 97 6.85 -11.50 9.54
C GLY A 97 6.65 -10.75 8.23
N LYS A 98 5.41 -10.66 7.72
CA LYS A 98 5.09 -10.15 6.39
C LYS A 98 3.79 -9.36 6.40
N VAL A 99 3.65 -8.47 5.43
CA VAL A 99 2.37 -7.83 5.08
C VAL A 99 1.46 -8.90 4.46
N PRO A 100 0.20 -9.03 4.93
CA PRO A 100 -0.71 -10.06 4.45
C PRO A 100 -1.11 -9.85 2.99
N ALA A 101 -1.31 -10.97 2.28
CA ALA A 101 -1.99 -10.99 1.00
C ALA A 101 -3.46 -10.61 1.18
N VAL A 102 -4.04 -9.95 0.18
CA VAL A 102 -5.46 -9.58 0.09
C VAL A 102 -6.17 -10.28 -1.08
N GLU A 103 -5.44 -11.09 -1.86
CA GLU A 103 -6.00 -11.89 -2.96
C GLU A 103 -7.21 -12.72 -2.54
N LYS A 104 -7.22 -13.21 -1.29
CA LYS A 104 -8.31 -14.03 -0.73
C LYS A 104 -9.21 -13.30 0.26
N ALA A 105 -9.23 -11.96 0.22
CA ALA A 105 -9.99 -11.17 1.19
C ALA A 105 -11.48 -11.54 1.24
N ARG A 106 -12.06 -11.96 0.11
CA ARG A 106 -13.47 -12.36 0.02
C ARG A 106 -13.83 -13.60 0.85
N GLU A 107 -12.85 -14.44 1.18
CA GLU A 107 -13.08 -15.65 1.99
C GLU A 107 -13.28 -15.31 3.49
N GLY A 108 -12.81 -14.14 3.95
CA GLY A 108 -12.80 -13.78 5.36
C GLY A 108 -13.47 -12.46 5.72
N PHE A 109 -13.89 -11.66 4.73
CA PHE A 109 -14.50 -10.36 4.96
C PHE A 109 -15.71 -10.12 4.05
N SER A 110 -16.78 -9.61 4.64
CA SER A 110 -17.83 -8.96 3.87
C SER A 110 -17.33 -7.66 3.25
N ARG A 111 -18.05 -7.17 2.22
CA ARG A 111 -17.79 -5.85 1.62
C ARG A 111 -17.78 -4.73 2.66
N ALA A 112 -18.76 -4.71 3.55
CA ALA A 112 -18.88 -3.66 4.57
C ALA A 112 -17.69 -3.66 5.54
N GLU A 113 -17.24 -4.84 5.98
CA GLU A 113 -16.07 -4.96 6.85
C GLU A 113 -14.80 -4.51 6.14
N LEU A 114 -14.64 -4.87 4.86
CA LEU A 114 -13.47 -4.48 4.08
C LEU A 114 -13.42 -2.96 3.86
N VAL A 115 -14.55 -2.33 3.51
CA VAL A 115 -14.68 -0.87 3.40
C VAL A 115 -14.28 -0.20 4.72
N LYS A 116 -14.79 -0.71 5.85
CA LYS A 116 -14.47 -0.16 7.17
C LYS A 116 -12.98 -0.27 7.49
N ARG A 117 -12.35 -1.42 7.21
CA ARG A 117 -10.91 -1.65 7.43
C ARG A 117 -10.05 -0.74 6.56
N ILE A 118 -10.43 -0.51 5.30
CA ILE A 118 -9.70 0.43 4.43
C ILE A 118 -9.87 1.87 4.94
N SER A 119 -11.09 2.26 5.28
CA SER A 119 -11.39 3.61 5.79
C SER A 119 -10.63 3.94 7.08
N ASP A 120 -10.75 3.10 8.10
CA ASP A 120 -10.19 3.35 9.43
C ASP A 120 -8.73 2.88 9.60
N GLY A 121 -8.24 2.10 8.64
CA GLY A 121 -6.98 1.38 8.78
C GLY A 121 -7.15 0.14 9.67
N VAL A 122 -6.03 -0.53 9.95
CA VAL A 122 -6.01 -1.71 10.82
C VAL A 122 -5.18 -1.43 12.06
N ALA A 123 -5.48 -2.16 13.14
CA ALA A 123 -4.66 -2.13 14.34
C ALA A 123 -3.19 -2.44 14.01
N HIS A 124 -2.27 -1.86 14.77
CA HIS A 124 -0.84 -2.13 14.60
C HIS A 124 -0.60 -3.64 14.72
N PRO A 125 0.18 -4.26 13.82
CA PRO A 125 0.44 -5.70 13.90
C PRO A 125 1.03 -6.07 15.26
N GLY A 126 0.61 -7.21 15.81
CA GLY A 126 1.23 -7.74 17.02
C GLY A 126 2.70 -8.10 16.79
N LYS A 127 3.47 -8.14 17.88
CA LYS A 127 4.87 -8.59 17.85
C LYS A 127 4.97 -10.11 17.80
N ALA A 128 5.86 -10.64 16.96
CA ALA A 128 6.25 -12.04 16.97
C ALA A 128 7.14 -12.35 18.18
N ASP A 129 8.09 -11.47 18.47
CA ASP A 129 8.90 -11.45 19.68
C ASP A 129 8.52 -10.22 20.54
N PRO A 130 7.90 -10.41 21.72
CA PRO A 130 7.53 -9.32 22.61
C PRO A 130 8.69 -8.43 23.06
N ALA A 131 9.91 -8.98 23.13
CA ALA A 131 11.13 -8.23 23.48
C ALA A 131 11.75 -7.49 22.29
N GLY A 132 11.30 -7.80 21.08
CA GLY A 132 11.78 -7.19 19.84
C GLY A 132 11.22 -5.79 19.55
N PRO A 133 11.76 -5.12 18.51
CA PRO A 133 11.31 -3.79 18.09
C PRO A 133 9.87 -3.82 17.57
N GLU A 134 9.19 -2.68 17.55
CA GLU A 134 7.84 -2.59 16.95
C GLU A 134 7.84 -2.95 15.45
N PRO A 135 6.77 -3.57 14.93
CA PRO A 135 6.59 -3.71 13.50
C PRO A 135 6.62 -2.34 12.80
N MET A 136 7.48 -2.21 11.80
CA MET A 136 7.68 -0.93 11.10
C MET A 136 6.46 -0.54 10.26
N LEU A 137 5.76 -1.53 9.69
CA LEU A 137 4.65 -1.30 8.77
C LEU A 137 3.31 -1.54 9.46
N LYS A 138 2.41 -0.56 9.31
CA LYS A 138 0.98 -0.67 9.61
C LYS A 138 0.17 -0.12 8.45
N MET A 139 -1.03 -0.67 8.22
CA MET A 139 -1.95 -0.10 7.24
C MET A 139 -2.60 1.15 7.85
N PRO A 140 -2.39 2.35 7.27
CA PRO A 140 -2.98 3.58 7.79
C PRO A 140 -4.48 3.64 7.48
N ALA A 141 -5.17 4.58 8.13
CA ALA A 141 -6.50 5.01 7.73
C ALA A 141 -6.44 5.70 6.36
N TRP A 142 -7.33 5.32 5.45
CA TRP A 142 -7.41 5.93 4.11
C TRP A 142 -8.52 6.96 3.98
N LYS A 143 -9.41 7.14 4.97
CA LYS A 143 -10.49 8.14 4.93
C LYS A 143 -10.01 9.59 4.82
N ASP A 144 -8.79 9.88 5.27
CA ASP A 144 -8.20 11.21 5.15
C ASP A 144 -7.60 11.44 3.74
N ALA A 145 -7.40 10.37 2.98
CA ALA A 145 -6.74 10.37 1.69
C ALA A 145 -7.65 9.97 0.53
N LEU A 146 -8.77 9.28 0.76
CA LEU A 146 -9.71 8.77 -0.24
C LEU A 146 -11.15 9.14 0.13
N THR A 147 -11.96 9.44 -0.88
CA THR A 147 -13.40 9.62 -0.71
C THR A 147 -14.09 8.28 -0.41
N PRO A 148 -15.30 8.28 0.18
CA PRO A 148 -16.04 7.05 0.43
C PRO A 148 -16.21 6.17 -0.82
N GLY A 149 -16.57 6.76 -1.96
CA GLY A 149 -16.72 6.03 -3.23
C GLY A 149 -15.40 5.45 -3.77
N GLU A 150 -14.26 6.10 -3.51
CA GLU A 150 -12.94 5.55 -3.85
C GLU A 150 -12.58 4.36 -2.96
N ILE A 151 -12.88 4.44 -1.66
CA ILE A 151 -12.67 3.34 -0.72
C ILE A 151 -13.52 2.13 -1.11
N GLU A 152 -14.78 2.36 -1.46
CA GLU A 152 -15.69 1.33 -1.95
C GLU A 152 -15.17 0.68 -3.23
N ALA A 153 -14.75 1.46 -4.22
CA ALA A 153 -14.19 0.93 -5.46
C ALA A 153 -12.95 0.06 -5.21
N VAL A 154 -12.07 0.45 -4.26
CA VAL A 154 -10.90 -0.37 -3.89
C VAL A 154 -11.34 -1.66 -3.18
N ALA A 155 -12.33 -1.60 -2.29
CA ALA A 155 -12.86 -2.79 -1.62
C ALA A 155 -13.44 -3.78 -2.64
N ASP A 156 -14.21 -3.30 -3.61
CA ASP A 156 -14.79 -4.12 -4.67
C ASP A 156 -13.70 -4.76 -5.53
N TYR A 157 -12.65 -4.01 -5.88
CA TYR A 157 -11.50 -4.57 -6.58
C TYR A 157 -10.81 -5.66 -5.76
N VAL A 158 -10.54 -5.43 -4.47
CA VAL A 158 -9.87 -6.42 -3.61
C VAL A 158 -10.72 -7.70 -3.47
N LEU A 159 -12.05 -7.59 -3.36
CA LEU A 159 -12.94 -8.75 -3.35
C LEU A 159 -12.91 -9.53 -4.67
N SER A 160 -12.76 -8.82 -5.79
CA SER A 160 -12.68 -9.44 -7.13
C SER A 160 -11.37 -10.19 -7.40
N LEU A 161 -10.33 -10.01 -6.56
CA LEU A 161 -9.04 -10.66 -6.75
C LEU A 161 -9.08 -12.17 -6.51
N ALA A 162 -10.02 -12.63 -5.68
CA ALA A 162 -10.09 -14.03 -5.37
C ALA A 162 -10.63 -14.81 -6.57
N PRO A 163 -10.07 -16.00 -6.86
CA PRO A 163 -10.54 -16.83 -7.95
C PRO A 163 -12.05 -17.12 -7.80
N PRO A 164 -12.78 -17.31 -8.92
CA PRO A 164 -14.20 -17.65 -8.87
C PRO A 164 -14.45 -18.89 -7.99
N SER A 165 -15.42 -18.84 -7.07
CA SER A 165 -15.86 -20.01 -6.30
C SER A 165 -16.96 -20.78 -7.04
N LYS A 166 -17.28 -21.98 -6.56
CA LYS A 166 -18.40 -22.78 -7.11
C LYS A 166 -19.77 -22.12 -6.97
N GLU A 167 -19.90 -21.09 -6.12
CA GLU A 167 -21.14 -20.35 -5.93
C GLU A 167 -21.31 -19.22 -6.95
N ASP A 168 -20.25 -18.90 -7.71
CA ASP A 168 -20.26 -17.91 -8.78
C ASP A 168 -20.74 -18.49 -10.14
N TRP A 169 -21.07 -19.79 -10.18
CA TRP A 169 -21.49 -20.57 -11.37
C TRP A 169 -22.82 -21.28 -11.12
#